data_AF-A0A973D6P7-F1
#
_entry.id   AF-A0A973D6P7-F1
#
_cell.length_a   1.000
_cell.length_b   1.000
_cell.length_c   1.000
_cell.angle_alpha   90.00
_cell.angle_beta   90.00
_cell.angle_gamma   90.00
#
_symmetry.space_group_name_H-M   'P 1'
#
loop_
_entity.id
_entity.type
_entity.pdbx_description
1 polymer ?
#
loop_
_entity_poly.entity_id
_entity_poly.type
_entity_poly.pdbx_seq_one_letter_code
_entity_poly.pdbx_strand_id
1 'polypeptide(L)'
;RKKIPDLKLPAVWFPYDKMGKSAAGMVWDTTEGGFGPFQDQLLIADQHHSSVMRVDLQKVDGVWQGAAMRFRENLQSGALRLRWGDDNVLLVGQTNRGWGSKGNKSQGMQYLRWTGKVPVEVLTCRATSDGYHLTFTKAMDRATLEDVASYRLENYTYKLHSPYGSPEVDHGVVTVESAVAAADGKSVTLKLGGAGAMRIGGYVTEMHLDGVRSAEGENLLHPEVYATLNVLP
;
A
#
# COMPACT_ATOMS: atom_id res chain seq x y z
N ARG A 1 -8.62 -13.19 17.43
CA ARG A 1 -9.87 -14.01 17.53
C ARG A 1 -9.93 -14.87 18.80
N LYS A 2 -8.92 -15.69 19.14
CA LYS A 2 -8.99 -16.58 20.32
C LYS A 2 -9.17 -15.90 21.69
N LYS A 3 -8.74 -14.64 21.87
CA LYS A 3 -8.84 -13.91 23.16
C LYS A 3 -10.00 -12.92 23.26
N ILE A 4 -10.45 -12.37 22.13
CA ILE A 4 -11.56 -11.42 22.04
C ILE A 4 -12.45 -11.93 20.88
N PRO A 5 -13.56 -12.62 21.18
CA PRO A 5 -14.39 -13.29 20.18
C PRO A 5 -14.87 -12.37 19.06
N ASP A 6 -15.29 -11.15 19.42
CA ASP A 6 -15.89 -10.19 18.50
C ASP A 6 -14.88 -9.31 17.76
N LEU A 7 -13.57 -9.47 18.04
CA LEU A 7 -12.54 -8.67 17.38
C LEU A 7 -12.38 -9.12 15.92
N LYS A 8 -12.81 -8.23 15.01
CA LYS A 8 -12.55 -8.33 13.58
C LYS A 8 -11.29 -7.53 13.22
N LEU A 9 -10.34 -8.19 12.59
CA LEU A 9 -9.14 -7.54 12.07
C LEU A 9 -9.49 -6.71 10.81
N PRO A 10 -8.81 -5.58 10.59
CA PRO A 10 -8.95 -4.85 9.34
C PRO A 10 -8.44 -5.70 8.16
N ALA A 11 -8.97 -5.44 6.97
CA ALA A 11 -8.42 -6.05 5.76
C ALA A 11 -7.00 -5.54 5.50
N VAL A 12 -6.77 -4.23 5.71
CA VAL A 12 -5.48 -3.59 5.51
C VAL A 12 -5.24 -2.59 6.65
N TRP A 13 -4.04 -2.65 7.21
CA TRP A 13 -3.50 -1.65 8.13
C TRP A 13 -2.81 -0.54 7.34
N PHE A 14 -2.98 0.70 7.81
CA PHE A 14 -2.19 1.85 7.38
C PHE A 14 -1.23 2.21 8.51
N PRO A 15 0.06 1.84 8.40
CA PRO A 15 1.06 2.17 9.41
C PRO A 15 1.08 3.66 9.75
N TYR A 16 0.99 3.97 11.04
CA TYR A 16 0.83 5.35 11.51
C TYR A 16 2.03 6.21 11.15
N ASP A 17 1.78 7.43 10.65
CA ASP A 17 2.76 8.39 10.11
C ASP A 17 3.47 7.95 8.81
N LYS A 18 3.59 6.65 8.56
CA LYS A 18 4.14 6.09 7.32
C LYS A 18 3.14 6.10 6.15
N MET A 19 1.87 5.78 6.42
CA MET A 19 0.74 5.79 5.48
C MET A 19 -0.33 6.81 5.90
N GLY A 20 0.10 7.96 6.41
CA GLY A 20 -0.82 8.98 6.91
C GLY A 20 -1.13 8.86 8.42
N LYS A 21 -1.98 9.76 8.91
CA LYS A 21 -2.43 9.78 10.32
C LYS A 21 -3.95 9.80 10.47
N SER A 22 -4.67 10.00 9.37
CA SER A 22 -6.10 10.27 9.35
C SER A 22 -6.67 9.82 8.01
N ALA A 23 -6.64 8.49 7.79
CA ALA A 23 -7.28 7.88 6.65
C ALA A 23 -8.79 8.22 6.65
N ALA A 24 -9.30 8.64 5.50
CA ALA A 24 -10.60 9.27 5.37
C ALA A 24 -11.45 8.56 4.30
N GLY A 25 -12.05 9.33 3.39
CA GLY A 25 -12.91 8.79 2.35
C GLY A 25 -12.19 7.87 1.37
N MET A 26 -12.93 6.92 0.82
CA MET A 26 -12.43 5.94 -0.15
C MET A 26 -13.34 5.81 -1.37
N VAL A 27 -12.76 5.40 -2.49
CA VAL A 27 -13.48 4.95 -3.71
C VAL A 27 -12.72 3.82 -4.37
N TRP A 28 -13.45 2.90 -5.00
CA TRP A 28 -12.86 1.90 -5.89
C TRP A 28 -12.57 2.52 -7.25
N ASP A 29 -11.43 2.19 -7.85
CA ASP A 29 -11.19 2.48 -9.27
C ASP A 29 -12.07 1.59 -10.14
N THR A 30 -13.17 2.20 -10.59
CA THR A 30 -14.19 1.58 -11.45
C THR A 30 -14.17 2.21 -12.85
N THR A 31 -13.06 2.87 -13.20
CA THR A 31 -12.92 3.61 -14.47
C THR A 31 -12.56 2.72 -15.66
N GLU A 32 -12.47 1.40 -15.47
CA GLU A 32 -12.14 0.41 -16.51
C GLU A 32 -10.84 0.76 -17.28
N GLY A 33 -9.80 1.16 -16.53
CA GLY A 33 -8.50 1.59 -17.08
C GLY A 33 -8.43 3.08 -17.45
N GLY A 34 -9.52 3.82 -17.28
CA GLY A 34 -9.60 5.27 -17.48
C GLY A 34 -8.70 6.10 -16.56
N PHE A 35 -8.25 5.53 -15.44
CA PHE A 35 -7.38 6.18 -14.46
C PHE A 35 -6.00 5.51 -14.33
N GLY A 36 -5.48 4.99 -15.45
CA GLY A 36 -4.17 4.32 -15.49
C GLY A 36 -4.26 2.84 -15.11
N PRO A 37 -3.14 2.21 -14.71
CA PRO A 37 -3.07 0.76 -14.56
C PRO A 37 -3.69 0.22 -13.25
N PHE A 38 -4.30 1.07 -12.42
CA PHE A 38 -4.71 0.74 -11.04
C PHE A 38 -6.16 0.28 -10.92
N GLN A 39 -6.72 -0.24 -12.00
CA GLN A 39 -8.10 -0.73 -12.04
C GLN A 39 -8.40 -1.69 -10.88
N ASP A 40 -9.61 -1.58 -10.34
CA ASP A 40 -10.13 -2.36 -9.21
C ASP A 40 -9.40 -2.15 -7.87
N GLN A 41 -8.40 -1.28 -7.81
CA GLN A 41 -7.79 -0.89 -6.54
C GLN A 41 -8.65 0.12 -5.79
N LEU A 42 -8.51 0.12 -4.48
CA LEU A 42 -9.18 1.09 -3.63
C LEU A 42 -8.27 2.30 -3.42
N LEU A 43 -8.80 3.50 -3.66
CA LEU A 43 -8.14 4.77 -3.41
C LEU A 43 -8.61 5.33 -2.08
N ILE A 44 -7.67 5.69 -1.21
CA ILE A 44 -7.93 6.14 0.16
C ILE A 44 -7.36 7.54 0.34
N ALA A 45 -8.18 8.51 0.75
CA ALA A 45 -7.70 9.83 1.14
C ALA A 45 -7.04 9.79 2.52
N ASP A 46 -6.02 10.62 2.74
CA ASP A 46 -5.54 10.94 4.09
C ASP A 46 -5.59 12.46 4.34
N GLN A 47 -6.23 12.81 5.45
CA GLN A 47 -6.48 14.20 5.83
C GLN A 47 -5.23 14.86 6.41
N HIS A 48 -4.39 14.15 7.16
CA HIS A 48 -3.19 14.76 7.74
C HIS A 48 -2.09 14.96 6.69
N HIS A 49 -1.72 13.92 5.95
CA HIS A 49 -0.67 13.93 4.94
C HIS A 49 -1.08 14.64 3.66
N SER A 50 -2.37 14.96 3.47
CA SER A 50 -2.86 15.63 2.26
C SER A 50 -2.50 14.80 1.02
N SER A 51 -2.91 13.53 1.05
CA SER A 51 -2.56 12.54 0.05
C SER A 51 -3.73 11.61 -0.30
N VAL A 52 -3.54 10.85 -1.38
CA VAL A 52 -4.33 9.68 -1.74
C VAL A 52 -3.37 8.50 -1.80
N MET A 53 -3.80 7.36 -1.28
CA MET A 53 -3.10 6.09 -1.22
C MET A 53 -3.84 5.03 -2.04
N ARG A 54 -3.15 3.97 -2.44
CA ARG A 54 -3.74 2.79 -3.07
C ARG A 54 -3.80 1.63 -2.11
N VAL A 55 -4.80 0.78 -2.29
CA VAL A 55 -4.91 -0.51 -1.63
C VAL A 55 -5.23 -1.58 -2.67
N ASP A 56 -4.38 -2.60 -2.73
CA ASP A 56 -4.63 -3.84 -3.45
C ASP A 56 -5.23 -4.85 -2.46
N LEU A 57 -6.40 -5.40 -2.79
CA LEU A 57 -7.13 -6.33 -1.93
C LEU A 57 -7.08 -7.75 -2.48
N GLN A 58 -6.84 -8.70 -1.57
CA GLN A 58 -6.83 -10.13 -1.83
C GLN A 58 -7.87 -10.79 -0.94
N LYS A 59 -8.69 -11.68 -1.52
CA LYS A 59 -9.59 -12.54 -0.75
C LYS A 59 -9.07 -13.97 -0.78
N VAL A 60 -8.82 -14.53 0.39
CA VAL A 60 -8.32 -15.91 0.58
C VAL A 60 -9.24 -16.60 1.58
N ASP A 61 -9.81 -17.75 1.22
CA ASP A 61 -10.75 -18.51 2.07
C ASP A 61 -11.87 -17.64 2.68
N GLY A 62 -12.40 -16.71 1.89
CA GLY A 62 -13.45 -15.79 2.31
C GLY A 62 -12.98 -14.61 3.19
N VAL A 63 -11.70 -14.57 3.59
CA VAL A 63 -11.09 -13.52 4.42
C VAL A 63 -10.40 -12.48 3.55
N TRP A 64 -10.68 -11.21 3.83
CA TRP A 64 -10.02 -10.09 3.15
C TRP A 64 -8.69 -9.74 3.82
N GLN A 65 -7.69 -9.50 2.98
CA GLN A 65 -6.37 -8.98 3.32
C GLN A 65 -5.83 -8.14 2.16
N GLY A 66 -4.62 -7.60 2.25
CA GLY A 66 -4.08 -6.81 1.15
C GLY A 66 -2.89 -5.95 1.52
N ALA A 67 -2.52 -5.05 0.62
CA ALA A 67 -1.38 -4.16 0.80
C ALA A 67 -1.75 -2.70 0.53
N ALA A 68 -1.24 -1.81 1.37
CA ALA A 68 -1.31 -0.37 1.16
C ALA A 68 -0.03 0.12 0.47
N MET A 69 -0.20 1.02 -0.50
CA MET A 69 0.88 1.65 -1.26
C MET A 69 0.61 3.15 -1.37
N ARG A 70 1.67 3.96 -1.45
CA ARG A 70 1.52 5.39 -1.72
C ARG A 70 1.05 5.62 -3.16
N PHE A 71 0.54 6.82 -3.42
CA PHE A 71 0.05 7.16 -4.75
C PHE A 71 0.20 8.64 -5.10
N ARG A 72 -0.56 9.54 -4.49
CA ARG A 72 -0.49 10.98 -4.80
C ARG A 72 -0.42 11.81 -3.55
N GLU A 73 0.60 12.66 -3.48
CA GLU A 73 0.90 13.50 -2.33
C GLU A 73 0.87 14.99 -2.72
N ASN A 74 1.19 15.86 -1.75
CA ASN A 74 1.29 17.30 -1.93
C ASN A 74 -0.01 17.96 -2.39
N LEU A 75 -1.15 17.41 -1.94
CA LEU A 75 -2.43 18.10 -2.08
C LEU A 75 -2.42 19.38 -1.24
N GLN A 76 -3.15 20.39 -1.71
CA GLN A 76 -3.11 21.73 -1.10
C GLN A 76 -3.71 21.79 0.32
N SER A 77 -4.52 20.80 0.70
CA SER A 77 -5.22 20.70 1.99
C SER A 77 -5.53 19.23 2.27
N GLY A 78 -5.94 18.92 3.51
CA GLY A 78 -6.23 17.55 3.95
C GLY A 78 -7.35 16.89 3.13
N ALA A 79 -7.07 15.74 2.53
CA ALA A 79 -8.04 15.03 1.71
C ALA A 79 -9.05 14.28 2.57
N LEU A 80 -10.36 14.49 2.32
CA LEU A 80 -11.43 13.92 3.14
C LEU A 80 -12.40 13.06 2.34
N ARG A 81 -12.78 13.50 1.13
CA ARG A 81 -13.77 12.80 0.30
C ARG A 81 -13.21 12.59 -1.10
N LEU A 82 -13.41 11.38 -1.61
CA LEU A 82 -13.07 11.01 -2.97
C LEU A 82 -14.35 10.67 -3.74
N ARG A 83 -14.44 11.11 -5.00
CA ARG A 83 -15.51 10.75 -5.92
C ARG A 83 -14.97 10.73 -7.35
N TRP A 84 -15.47 9.82 -8.17
CA TRP A 84 -15.32 9.92 -9.61
C TRP A 84 -16.19 11.07 -10.14
N GLY A 85 -15.59 11.94 -10.94
CA GLY A 85 -16.32 12.86 -11.80
C GLY A 85 -16.39 12.32 -13.23
N ASP A 86 -16.92 13.14 -14.13
CA ASP A 86 -16.92 12.84 -15.56
C ASP A 86 -15.47 12.74 -16.11
N ASP A 87 -15.29 12.08 -17.25
CA ASP A 87 -13.99 11.87 -17.91
C ASP A 87 -12.92 11.21 -17.01
N ASN A 88 -13.32 10.31 -16.12
CA ASN A 88 -12.43 9.53 -15.24
C ASN A 88 -11.51 10.40 -14.37
N VAL A 89 -11.93 11.62 -14.00
CA VAL A 89 -11.19 12.42 -13.02
C VAL A 89 -11.56 12.02 -11.60
N LEU A 90 -10.57 11.92 -10.72
CA LEU A 90 -10.80 11.71 -9.30
C LEU A 90 -10.94 13.07 -8.61
N LEU A 91 -12.16 13.42 -8.19
CA LEU A 91 -12.43 14.59 -7.36
C LEU A 91 -12.02 14.33 -5.91
N VAL A 92 -11.32 15.30 -5.33
CA VAL A 92 -10.82 15.28 -3.95
C VAL A 92 -11.35 16.49 -3.20
N GLY A 93 -12.31 16.27 -2.31
CA GLY A 93 -12.80 17.27 -1.37
C GLY A 93 -11.89 17.37 -0.15
N GLN A 94 -11.51 18.59 0.23
CA GLN A 94 -10.42 18.83 1.18
C GLN A 94 -10.78 19.83 2.28
N THR A 95 -10.23 19.61 3.47
CA THR A 95 -10.32 20.50 4.62
C THR A 95 -9.15 20.27 5.57
N ASN A 96 -8.67 21.34 6.19
CA ASN A 96 -7.79 21.27 7.36
C ASN A 96 -8.44 21.90 8.60
N ARG A 97 -9.73 22.24 8.51
CA ARG A 97 -10.49 22.78 9.64
C ARG A 97 -10.77 21.67 10.65
N GLY A 98 -10.51 21.94 11.92
CA GLY A 98 -10.68 21.00 13.02
C GLY A 98 -9.43 20.15 13.30
N TRP A 99 -8.65 19.81 12.27
CA TRP A 99 -7.38 19.10 12.43
C TRP A 99 -6.37 19.52 11.35
N GLY A 100 -5.17 19.90 11.76
CA GLY A 100 -4.10 20.33 10.86
C GLY A 100 -3.69 19.26 9.84
N SER A 101 -3.26 19.73 8.66
CA SER A 101 -2.76 18.91 7.56
C SER A 101 -1.46 19.48 7.00
N LYS A 102 -0.68 18.66 6.28
CA LYS A 102 0.53 19.08 5.55
C LYS A 102 0.21 20.15 4.49
N GLY A 103 -0.91 20.00 3.78
CA GLY A 103 -1.44 21.04 2.91
C GLY A 103 -1.91 22.25 3.72
N ASN A 104 -1.46 23.45 3.34
CA ASN A 104 -1.65 24.68 4.13
C ASN A 104 -2.94 25.44 3.82
N LYS A 105 -3.69 25.08 2.77
CA LYS A 105 -4.98 25.70 2.46
C LYS A 105 -6.04 25.22 3.45
N SER A 106 -6.93 26.13 3.84
CA SER A 106 -7.94 25.82 4.87
C SER A 106 -8.99 24.79 4.42
N GLN A 107 -9.26 24.78 3.12
CA GLN A 107 -10.19 23.89 2.43
C GLN A 107 -9.89 23.94 0.94
N GLY A 108 -10.49 23.03 0.18
CA GLY A 108 -10.44 23.09 -1.26
C GLY A 108 -11.14 21.93 -1.93
N MET A 109 -11.15 21.99 -3.25
CA MET A 109 -11.44 20.85 -4.10
C MET A 109 -10.37 20.81 -5.18
N GLN A 110 -9.73 19.66 -5.35
CA GLN A 110 -8.82 19.37 -6.46
C GLN A 110 -9.36 18.18 -7.23
N TYR A 111 -8.90 18.01 -8.46
CA TYR A 111 -9.08 16.77 -9.19
C TYR A 111 -7.72 16.19 -9.58
N LEU A 112 -7.65 14.87 -9.65
CA LEU A 112 -6.55 14.16 -10.27
C LEU A 112 -7.03 13.67 -11.63
N ARG A 113 -6.21 13.89 -12.66
CA ARG A 113 -6.47 13.43 -14.02
C ARG A 113 -5.30 12.56 -14.46
N TRP A 114 -5.62 11.44 -15.09
CA TRP A 114 -4.61 10.58 -15.67
C TRP A 114 -3.87 11.30 -16.80
N THR A 115 -2.54 11.24 -16.79
CA THR A 115 -1.71 11.96 -17.76
C THR A 115 -1.42 11.14 -19.01
N GLY A 116 -1.82 9.86 -19.04
CA GLY A 116 -1.42 8.90 -20.06
C GLY A 116 -0.03 8.28 -19.85
N LYS A 117 0.75 8.73 -18.85
CA LYS A 117 2.12 8.26 -18.60
C LYS A 117 2.16 7.26 -17.45
N VAL A 118 2.43 5.99 -17.77
CA VAL A 118 2.59 4.92 -16.77
C VAL A 118 3.86 5.16 -15.94
N PRO A 119 3.78 5.34 -14.60
CA PRO A 119 4.96 5.38 -13.73
C PRO A 119 5.49 3.97 -13.46
N VAL A 120 6.72 3.84 -12.93
CA VAL A 120 7.25 2.57 -12.42
C VAL A 120 6.78 2.44 -10.97
N GLU A 121 5.90 1.49 -10.71
CA GLU A 121 5.22 1.31 -9.43
C GLU A 121 5.04 -0.18 -9.13
N VAL A 122 4.93 -0.53 -7.85
CA VAL A 122 4.31 -1.79 -7.45
C VAL A 122 2.82 -1.69 -7.77
N LEU A 123 2.36 -2.59 -8.63
CA LEU A 123 0.96 -2.68 -9.01
C LEU A 123 0.19 -3.47 -7.94
N THR A 124 0.50 -4.74 -7.73
CA THR A 124 -0.15 -5.59 -6.70
C THR A 124 0.88 -6.20 -5.75
N CYS A 125 0.45 -6.52 -4.52
CA CYS A 125 1.22 -7.31 -3.58
C CYS A 125 0.30 -8.33 -2.91
N ARG A 126 0.47 -9.60 -3.28
CA ARG A 126 -0.42 -10.70 -2.88
C ARG A 126 0.36 -11.73 -2.09
N ALA A 127 -0.19 -12.18 -0.97
CA ALA A 127 0.45 -13.21 -0.18
C ALA A 127 0.50 -14.53 -0.96
N THR A 128 1.60 -15.26 -0.78
CA THR A 128 1.73 -16.70 -1.06
C THR A 128 1.77 -17.48 0.26
N SER A 129 1.93 -18.80 0.21
CA SER A 129 2.03 -19.63 1.42
C SER A 129 3.25 -19.28 2.30
N ASP A 130 4.31 -18.75 1.72
CA ASP A 130 5.62 -18.51 2.36
C ASP A 130 6.25 -17.15 2.01
N GLY A 131 5.48 -16.23 1.45
CA GLY A 131 5.97 -14.90 1.09
C GLY A 131 4.95 -14.08 0.31
N TYR A 132 5.42 -13.35 -0.70
CA TYR A 132 4.60 -12.43 -1.47
C TYR A 132 4.94 -12.45 -2.97
N HIS A 133 3.89 -12.40 -3.78
CA HIS A 133 3.99 -12.17 -5.22
C HIS A 133 3.66 -10.70 -5.51
N LEU A 134 4.63 -9.98 -6.07
CA LEU A 134 4.50 -8.60 -6.45
C LEU A 134 4.46 -8.48 -7.97
N THR A 135 3.60 -7.61 -8.48
CA THR A 135 3.55 -7.23 -9.89
C THR A 135 3.86 -5.75 -10.04
N PHE A 136 4.35 -5.34 -11.20
CA PHE A 136 4.79 -3.98 -11.49
C PHE A 136 4.06 -3.41 -12.71
N THR A 137 3.94 -2.09 -12.76
CA THR A 137 3.27 -1.37 -13.86
C THR A 137 4.06 -1.38 -15.17
N LYS A 138 5.38 -1.62 -15.11
CA LYS A 138 6.30 -1.64 -16.25
C LYS A 138 7.14 -2.92 -16.28
N ALA A 139 7.83 -3.13 -17.40
CA ALA A 139 8.90 -4.13 -17.48
C ALA A 139 10.03 -3.76 -16.53
N MET A 140 10.58 -4.76 -15.87
CA MET A 140 11.57 -4.59 -14.80
C MET A 140 12.90 -5.21 -15.19
N ASP A 141 13.98 -4.71 -14.60
CA ASP A 141 15.29 -5.33 -14.70
C ASP A 141 15.29 -6.60 -13.85
N ARG A 142 15.38 -7.75 -14.53
CA ARG A 142 15.41 -9.07 -13.92
C ARG A 142 16.52 -9.21 -12.88
N ALA A 143 17.71 -8.65 -13.13
CA ALA A 143 18.83 -8.78 -12.21
C ALA A 143 18.51 -8.10 -10.87
N THR A 144 17.87 -6.93 -10.91
CA THR A 144 17.45 -6.23 -9.67
C THR A 144 16.26 -6.91 -8.99
N LEU A 145 15.36 -7.54 -9.75
CA LEU A 145 14.26 -8.32 -9.19
C LEU A 145 14.73 -9.60 -8.48
N GLU A 146 15.77 -10.25 -8.99
CA GLU A 146 16.29 -11.51 -8.44
C GLU A 146 17.36 -11.28 -7.37
N ASP A 147 17.81 -10.03 -7.17
CA ASP A 147 18.73 -9.67 -6.10
C ASP A 147 17.98 -9.46 -4.76
N VAL A 148 18.17 -10.40 -3.84
CA VAL A 148 17.59 -10.32 -2.49
C VAL A 148 18.01 -9.06 -1.72
N ALA A 149 19.17 -8.46 -2.03
CA ALA A 149 19.64 -7.22 -1.41
C ALA A 149 18.85 -5.99 -1.88
N SER A 150 18.04 -6.11 -2.94
CA SER A 150 17.11 -5.05 -3.39
C SER A 150 15.91 -4.87 -2.45
N TYR A 151 15.75 -5.77 -1.48
CA TYR A 151 14.60 -5.86 -0.61
C TYR A 151 15.01 -5.76 0.86
N ARG A 152 14.37 -4.86 1.60
CA ARG A 152 14.46 -4.79 3.06
C ARG A 152 13.07 -4.91 3.65
N LEU A 153 12.86 -5.90 4.51
CA LEU A 153 11.56 -6.18 5.10
C LEU A 153 11.62 -6.14 6.62
N GLU A 154 10.54 -5.63 7.21
CA GLU A 154 10.28 -5.64 8.64
C GLU A 154 8.87 -6.17 8.91
N ASN A 155 8.66 -6.75 10.08
CA ASN A 155 7.33 -7.16 10.52
C ASN A 155 7.06 -6.66 11.94
N TYR A 156 5.90 -6.08 12.17
CA TYR A 156 5.51 -5.53 13.47
C TYR A 156 3.99 -5.48 13.62
N THR A 157 3.51 -5.13 14.81
CA THR A 157 2.09 -4.84 15.08
C THR A 157 1.96 -3.55 15.90
N TYR A 158 0.73 -3.17 16.23
CA TYR A 158 0.39 -2.01 17.02
C TYR A 158 -0.36 -2.39 18.29
N LYS A 159 -0.26 -1.55 19.31
CA LYS A 159 -1.05 -1.71 20.54
C LYS A 159 -2.50 -1.33 20.24
N LEU A 160 -3.43 -2.21 20.59
CA LEU A 160 -4.85 -1.86 20.64
C LEU A 160 -5.15 -1.25 22.02
N HIS A 161 -5.14 0.08 22.12
CA HIS A 161 -5.35 0.78 23.39
C HIS A 161 -6.05 2.13 23.22
N SER A 162 -6.53 2.69 24.33
CA SER A 162 -7.27 3.97 24.34
C SER A 162 -6.43 5.22 24.01
N PRO A 163 -5.16 5.36 24.45
CA PRO A 163 -4.36 6.53 24.09
C PRO A 163 -4.22 6.71 22.58
N TYR A 164 -4.17 7.96 22.13
CA TYR A 164 -4.06 8.29 20.72
C TYR A 164 -2.67 7.98 20.15
N GLY A 165 -2.65 7.36 18.96
CA GLY A 165 -1.43 6.84 18.31
C GLY A 165 -0.94 5.55 18.96
N SER A 166 -0.08 4.80 18.28
CA SER A 166 0.61 3.65 18.87
C SER A 166 2.02 3.58 18.30
N PRO A 167 3.04 3.27 19.12
CA PRO A 167 4.31 2.83 18.57
C PRO A 167 4.15 1.49 17.86
N GLU A 168 5.05 1.20 16.95
CA GLU A 168 5.29 -0.15 16.45
C GLU A 168 5.82 -1.00 17.60
N VAL A 169 5.33 -2.24 17.70
CA VAL A 169 5.72 -3.20 18.74
C VAL A 169 5.86 -4.59 18.16
N ASP A 170 6.54 -5.45 18.91
CA ASP A 170 6.71 -6.87 18.56
C ASP A 170 7.33 -7.04 17.16
N HIS A 171 8.45 -6.34 16.94
CA HIS A 171 9.22 -6.47 15.71
C HIS A 171 9.78 -7.89 15.57
N GLY A 172 9.64 -8.46 14.38
CA GLY A 172 10.22 -9.75 14.00
C GLY A 172 11.24 -9.59 12.87
N VAL A 173 12.32 -10.36 12.94
CA VAL A 173 13.30 -10.45 11.86
C VAL A 173 12.67 -11.14 10.66
N VAL A 174 12.71 -10.47 9.50
CA VAL A 174 12.27 -11.01 8.21
C VAL A 174 13.49 -11.08 7.28
N THR A 175 13.74 -12.24 6.70
CA THR A 175 14.79 -12.43 5.69
C THR A 175 14.15 -12.77 4.36
N VAL A 176 14.61 -12.15 3.28
CA VAL A 176 14.25 -12.58 1.91
C VAL A 176 15.16 -13.75 1.55
N GLU A 177 14.61 -14.96 1.55
CA GLU A 177 15.36 -16.19 1.25
C GLU A 177 15.61 -16.35 -0.25
N SER A 178 14.65 -15.93 -1.07
CA SER A 178 14.78 -15.88 -2.52
C SER A 178 13.85 -14.84 -3.12
N ALA A 179 14.25 -14.34 -4.29
CA ALA A 179 13.45 -13.51 -5.16
C ALA A 179 13.51 -14.11 -6.57
N VAL A 180 12.36 -14.50 -7.11
CA VAL A 180 12.27 -15.18 -8.41
C VAL A 180 11.42 -14.35 -9.36
N ALA A 181 12.05 -13.78 -10.38
CA ALA A 181 11.34 -13.03 -11.41
C ALA A 181 10.51 -13.97 -12.29
N ALA A 182 9.28 -13.58 -12.57
CA ALA A 182 8.40 -14.30 -13.48
C ALA A 182 8.82 -14.07 -14.95
N ALA A 183 8.39 -14.97 -15.83
CA ALA A 183 8.68 -14.89 -17.26
C ALA A 183 8.01 -13.69 -17.97
N ASP A 184 7.04 -13.03 -17.32
CA ASP A 184 6.36 -11.84 -17.84
C ASP A 184 7.23 -10.57 -17.81
N GLY A 185 8.38 -10.61 -17.12
CA GLY A 185 9.27 -9.47 -16.93
C GLY A 185 8.67 -8.34 -16.08
N LYS A 186 7.55 -8.60 -15.38
CA LYS A 186 6.78 -7.62 -14.61
C LYS A 186 6.38 -8.12 -13.23
N SER A 187 6.87 -9.27 -12.80
CA SER A 187 6.50 -9.84 -11.51
C SER A 187 7.67 -10.52 -10.82
N VAL A 188 7.64 -10.56 -9.49
CA VAL A 188 8.61 -11.27 -8.65
C VAL A 188 7.88 -12.00 -7.53
N THR A 189 8.31 -13.21 -7.22
CA THR A 189 7.87 -13.94 -6.03
C THR A 189 8.99 -13.94 -5.02
N LEU A 190 8.73 -13.31 -3.87
CA LEU A 190 9.62 -13.29 -2.72
C LEU A 190 9.24 -14.44 -1.79
N LYS A 191 10.23 -15.23 -1.38
CA LYS A 191 10.10 -16.18 -0.29
C LYS A 191 10.69 -15.58 0.98
N LEU A 192 9.94 -15.62 2.08
CA LEU A 192 10.32 -15.02 3.34
C LEU A 192 10.66 -16.08 4.39
N GLY A 193 11.68 -15.78 5.18
CA GLY A 193 12.14 -16.57 6.33
C GLY A 193 12.32 -15.72 7.59
N GLY A 194 12.67 -16.39 8.67
CA GLY A 194 12.85 -15.77 9.99
C GLY A 194 11.58 -15.71 10.83
N ALA A 195 11.74 -15.38 12.12
CA ALA A 195 10.64 -15.42 13.10
C ALA A 195 9.53 -14.39 12.84
N GLY A 196 9.83 -13.34 12.06
CA GLY A 196 8.86 -12.32 11.61
C GLY A 196 8.14 -12.67 10.31
N ALA A 197 8.54 -13.73 9.59
CA ALA A 197 7.94 -14.06 8.30
C ALA A 197 6.48 -14.48 8.46
N MET A 198 5.64 -13.98 7.54
CA MET A 198 4.26 -14.43 7.36
C MET A 198 3.41 -14.47 8.63
N ARG A 199 3.68 -13.57 9.60
CA ARG A 199 2.90 -13.47 10.83
C ARG A 199 1.49 -12.98 10.53
N ILE A 200 0.51 -13.78 10.93
CA ILE A 200 -0.91 -13.45 10.81
C ILE A 200 -1.44 -12.79 12.10
N GLY A 201 -2.59 -12.14 12.00
CA GLY A 201 -3.36 -11.76 13.19
C GLY A 201 -3.15 -10.32 13.64
N GLY A 202 -2.96 -9.39 12.70
CA GLY A 202 -2.80 -7.97 12.97
C GLY A 202 -1.36 -7.46 12.82
N TYR A 203 -0.49 -8.23 12.17
CA TYR A 203 0.84 -7.76 11.81
C TYR A 203 0.85 -7.11 10.43
N VAL A 204 1.82 -6.22 10.26
CA VAL A 204 2.16 -5.59 9.00
C VAL A 204 3.54 -6.10 8.59
N THR A 205 3.65 -6.59 7.35
CA THR A 205 4.94 -6.75 6.68
C THR A 205 5.21 -5.48 5.88
N GLU A 206 6.15 -4.68 6.35
CA GLU A 206 6.65 -3.50 5.66
C GLU A 206 7.79 -3.91 4.73
N MET A 207 7.69 -3.54 3.47
CA MET A 207 8.66 -3.86 2.43
C MET A 207 9.21 -2.57 1.83
N HIS A 208 10.53 -2.50 1.71
CA HIS A 208 11.24 -1.45 0.99
C HIS A 208 11.97 -2.09 -0.19
N LEU A 209 11.66 -1.63 -1.40
CA LEU A 209 12.14 -2.15 -2.67
C LEU A 209 13.16 -1.20 -3.34
N ASP A 210 13.98 -0.53 -2.52
CA ASP A 210 14.88 0.56 -2.94
C ASP A 210 15.88 0.15 -4.05
N GLY A 211 16.22 -1.13 -4.18
CA GLY A 211 17.15 -1.66 -5.19
C GLY A 211 16.51 -2.05 -6.52
N VAL A 212 15.18 -2.17 -6.58
CA VAL A 212 14.46 -2.61 -7.78
C VAL A 212 14.44 -1.51 -8.85
N ARG A 213 14.68 -1.88 -10.12
CA ARG A 213 14.69 -0.95 -11.27
C ARG A 213 13.80 -1.43 -12.40
N SER A 214 13.28 -0.50 -13.20
CA SER A 214 12.67 -0.83 -14.50
C SER A 214 13.71 -1.39 -15.47
N ALA A 215 13.28 -2.02 -16.57
CA ALA A 215 14.18 -2.48 -17.63
C ALA A 215 14.97 -1.30 -18.27
N GLU A 216 14.44 -0.09 -18.17
CA GLU A 216 15.08 1.16 -18.61
C GLU A 216 15.93 1.83 -17.51
N GLY A 217 16.07 1.21 -16.34
CA GLY A 217 16.88 1.71 -15.22
C GLY A 217 16.21 2.77 -14.34
N GLU A 218 14.89 2.96 -14.47
CA GLU A 218 14.13 3.89 -13.63
C GLU A 218 13.91 3.33 -12.22
N ASN A 219 13.91 4.19 -11.20
CA ASN A 219 13.52 3.82 -9.83
C ASN A 219 11.99 3.63 -9.72
N LEU A 220 11.55 2.84 -8.74
CA LEU A 220 10.16 2.88 -8.28
C LEU A 220 9.81 4.29 -7.80
N LEU A 221 8.63 4.78 -8.20
CA LEU A 221 8.13 6.07 -7.73
C LEU A 221 7.79 6.02 -6.22
N HIS A 222 7.23 4.91 -5.76
CA HIS A 222 7.04 4.59 -4.35
C HIS A 222 7.60 3.20 -4.05
N PRO A 223 8.76 3.09 -3.39
CA PRO A 223 9.41 1.80 -3.12
C PRO A 223 8.80 1.06 -1.92
N GLU A 224 7.85 1.66 -1.18
CA GLU A 224 7.27 1.06 0.03
C GLU A 224 5.94 0.36 -0.20
N VAL A 225 5.82 -0.84 0.39
CA VAL A 225 4.59 -1.64 0.42
C VAL A 225 4.30 -2.09 1.84
N TYR A 226 3.06 -1.94 2.30
CA TYR A 226 2.65 -2.33 3.65
C TYR A 226 1.59 -3.41 3.57
N ALA A 227 2.01 -4.67 3.68
CA ALA A 227 1.12 -5.82 3.55
C ALA A 227 0.52 -6.23 4.90
N THR A 228 -0.79 -6.44 4.91
CA THR A 228 -1.54 -7.03 6.03
C THR A 228 -1.90 -8.47 5.68
N LEU A 229 -1.60 -9.39 6.59
CA LEU A 229 -1.87 -10.82 6.41
C LEU A 229 -2.84 -11.31 7.51
N ASN A 230 -4.00 -11.80 7.07
CA ASN A 230 -5.04 -12.30 7.98
C ASN A 230 -5.16 -13.83 7.94
N VAL A 231 -4.88 -14.44 6.79
CA VAL A 231 -4.86 -15.89 6.58
C VAL A 231 -3.77 -16.23 5.55
N LEU A 232 -3.16 -17.40 5.68
CA LEU A 232 -2.23 -17.90 4.66
C LEU A 232 -3.05 -18.47 3.48
N PRO A 233 -2.67 -18.18 2.23
CA PRO A 233 -3.17 -18.88 1.05
C PRO A 233 -2.89 -20.38 1.05
#